data_AF-A0A453CIT0-F1
#
_entry.id   AF-A0A453CIT0-F1
#
_cell.length_a   1.000
_cell.length_b   1.000
_cell.length_c   1.000
_cell.angle_alpha   90.00
_cell.angle_beta   90.00
_cell.angle_gamma   90.00
#
_symmetry.space_group_name_H-M   'P 1'
#
loop_
_entity.id
_entity.type
_entity.pdbx_description
1 polymer ?
#
loop_
_entity_poly.entity_id
_entity_poly.type
_entity_poly.pdbx_seq_one_letter_code
_entity_poly.pdbx_strand_id
1 'polypeptide(L)'
;MATRPGPLTEWPWQCMGSFKYLVLAPAALHTAHRVVTKGWGDMSLAYAAILPALLLRMIHNQIWISLSRHQTARRKHIIVDRGLEFDQVDRESSWDDQIIFNGLFFYLAYAAVPNVSRMPVWITEGAIITALLHIGPVEFLYYWFHRALHHHFLYSRYHSHHHASIVTEPITCK
;
A
#
# COMPACT_ATOMS: atom_id res chain seq x y z
N MET A 1 -14.38 8.21 -8.82
CA MET A 1 -14.59 6.75 -8.99
C MET A 1 -14.47 6.35 -10.46
N ALA A 2 -14.25 5.07 -10.74
CA ALA A 2 -14.29 4.53 -12.11
C ALA A 2 -15.65 4.80 -12.77
N THR A 3 -15.68 4.95 -14.09
CA THR A 3 -16.90 5.33 -14.81
C THR A 3 -17.98 4.23 -14.81
N ARG A 4 -17.55 2.96 -14.68
CA ARG A 4 -18.43 1.79 -14.52
C ARG A 4 -17.74 0.78 -13.60
N PRO A 5 -17.79 0.91 -12.26
CA PRO A 5 -17.00 0.06 -11.36
C PRO A 5 -17.32 -1.44 -11.53
N GLY A 6 -16.30 -2.28 -11.40
CA GLY A 6 -16.41 -3.73 -11.48
C GLY A 6 -16.39 -4.38 -10.09
N PRO A 7 -16.43 -5.73 -10.02
CA PRO A 7 -16.16 -6.42 -8.76
C PRO A 7 -14.74 -6.08 -8.25
N LEU A 8 -14.58 -6.00 -6.92
CA LEU A 8 -13.31 -5.71 -6.25
C LEU A 8 -12.69 -4.34 -6.58
N THR A 9 -13.47 -3.39 -7.10
CA THR A 9 -13.00 -2.00 -7.28
C THR A 9 -12.80 -1.28 -5.93
N GLU A 10 -13.54 -1.70 -4.89
CA GLU A 10 -13.48 -1.13 -3.54
C GLU A 10 -12.86 -2.12 -2.55
N TRP A 11 -12.23 -1.60 -1.50
CA TRP A 11 -11.68 -2.42 -0.42
C TRP A 11 -12.79 -3.07 0.41
N PRO A 12 -12.57 -4.28 0.98
CA PRO A 12 -13.56 -4.93 1.83
C PRO A 12 -14.02 -4.10 3.03
N TRP A 13 -13.18 -3.18 3.51
CA TRP A 13 -13.44 -2.29 4.64
C TRP A 13 -13.81 -0.85 4.21
N GLN A 14 -14.14 -0.63 2.94
CA GLN A 14 -14.49 0.71 2.44
C GLN A 14 -15.66 1.34 3.24
N CYS A 15 -16.63 0.52 3.67
CA CYS A 15 -17.76 0.97 4.48
C CYS A 15 -17.37 1.53 5.86
N MET A 16 -16.15 1.28 6.33
CA MET A 16 -15.66 1.75 7.63
C MET A 16 -15.13 3.19 7.56
N GLY A 17 -14.93 3.74 6.35
CA GLY A 17 -14.39 5.10 6.17
C GLY A 17 -13.11 5.31 6.99
N SER A 18 -13.09 6.37 7.81
CA SER A 18 -11.95 6.68 8.68
C SER A 18 -11.67 5.65 9.79
N PHE A 19 -12.61 4.74 10.07
CA PHE A 19 -12.43 3.66 11.05
C PHE A 19 -11.73 2.42 10.49
N LYS A 20 -11.30 2.42 9.22
CA LYS A 20 -10.64 1.28 8.56
C LYS A 20 -9.44 0.69 9.30
N TYR A 21 -8.74 1.46 10.13
CA TYR A 21 -7.62 0.94 10.94
C TYR A 21 -8.06 -0.10 11.99
N LEU A 22 -9.35 -0.15 12.35
CA LEU A 22 -9.90 -1.20 13.21
C LEU A 22 -9.77 -2.60 12.60
N VAL A 23 -9.56 -2.71 11.29
CA VAL A 23 -9.22 -3.97 10.61
C VAL A 23 -7.96 -4.61 11.21
N LEU A 24 -7.02 -3.81 11.72
CA LEU A 24 -5.80 -4.30 12.38
C LEU A 24 -5.99 -4.56 13.89
N ALA A 25 -7.17 -4.29 14.46
CA ALA A 25 -7.44 -4.46 15.88
C ALA A 25 -7.20 -5.90 16.39
N PRO A 26 -7.57 -6.98 15.65
CA PRO A 26 -7.27 -8.34 16.09
C PRO A 26 -5.76 -8.59 16.24
N ALA A 27 -4.95 -8.08 15.31
CA ALA A 27 -3.49 -8.20 15.39
C ALA A 27 -2.90 -7.37 16.55
N ALA A 28 -3.44 -6.18 16.81
CA ALA A 28 -3.05 -5.35 17.95
C ALA A 28 -3.38 -6.04 19.28
N LEU A 29 -4.59 -6.57 19.42
CA LEU A 29 -5.03 -7.32 20.62
C LEU A 29 -4.20 -8.58 20.83
N HIS A 30 -3.93 -9.34 19.76
CA HIS A 30 -3.07 -10.52 19.81
C HIS A 30 -1.65 -10.17 20.27
N THR A 31 -1.10 -9.06 19.76
CA THR A 31 0.22 -8.56 20.19
C THR A 31 0.22 -8.18 21.67
N ALA A 32 -0.78 -7.41 22.12
CA ALA A 32 -0.91 -7.03 23.52
C ALA A 32 -1.03 -8.26 24.44
N HIS A 33 -1.88 -9.23 24.07
CA HIS A 33 -2.03 -10.47 24.81
C HIS A 33 -0.70 -11.25 24.92
N ARG A 34 0.06 -11.37 23.82
CA ARG A 34 1.38 -12.02 23.86
C ARG A 34 2.36 -11.30 24.76
N VAL A 35 2.42 -9.97 24.70
CA VAL A 35 3.30 -9.16 25.55
C VAL A 35 2.95 -9.34 27.02
N VAL A 36 1.66 -9.31 27.37
CA VAL A 36 1.20 -9.47 28.76
C VAL A 36 1.47 -10.89 29.29
N THR A 37 1.25 -11.91 28.48
CA THR A 37 1.33 -13.32 28.93
C THR A 37 2.73 -13.93 28.86
N LYS A 38 3.55 -13.51 27.90
CA LYS A 38 4.88 -14.09 27.63
C LYS A 38 6.03 -13.10 27.76
N GLY A 39 5.72 -11.82 27.96
CA GLY A 39 6.72 -10.76 27.99
C GLY A 39 7.27 -10.41 26.60
N TRP A 40 8.01 -9.30 26.54
CA TRP A 40 8.62 -8.81 25.30
C TRP A 40 9.70 -9.74 24.73
N GLY A 41 10.37 -10.53 25.59
CA GLY A 41 11.47 -11.41 25.20
C GLY A 41 11.05 -12.61 24.33
N ASP A 42 9.78 -13.01 24.35
CA ASP A 42 9.24 -14.09 23.49
C ASP A 42 8.92 -13.61 22.06
N MET A 43 8.96 -12.30 21.80
CA MET A 43 8.58 -11.77 20.51
C MET A 43 9.72 -11.91 19.51
N SER A 44 9.50 -12.75 18.49
CA SER A 44 10.45 -12.87 17.39
C SER A 44 10.67 -11.51 16.72
N LEU A 45 11.88 -11.28 16.24
CA LEU A 45 12.26 -10.05 15.55
C LEU A 45 11.41 -9.81 14.28
N ALA A 46 11.08 -10.88 13.54
CA ALA A 46 10.20 -10.80 12.37
C ALA A 46 8.81 -10.23 12.72
N TYR A 47 8.18 -10.71 13.80
CA TYR A 47 6.90 -10.18 14.29
C TYR A 47 7.02 -8.73 14.77
N ALA A 48 8.06 -8.43 15.55
CA ALA A 48 8.30 -7.08 16.07
C ALA A 48 8.54 -6.05 14.96
N ALA A 49 9.07 -6.46 13.81
CA ALA A 49 9.35 -5.59 12.67
C ALA A 49 8.10 -5.22 11.84
N ILE A 50 6.99 -5.97 11.95
CA ILE A 50 5.79 -5.74 11.14
C ILE A 50 5.24 -4.32 11.35
N LEU A 51 4.96 -3.94 12.61
CA LEU A 51 4.39 -2.63 12.91
C LEU A 51 5.32 -1.46 12.50
N PRO A 52 6.62 -1.45 12.87
CA PRO A 52 7.56 -0.45 12.39
C PRO A 52 7.63 -0.35 10.86
N ALA A 53 7.58 -1.49 10.14
CA ALA A 53 7.60 -1.49 8.68
C ALA A 53 6.35 -0.82 8.08
N LEU A 54 5.17 -1.08 8.64
CA LEU A 54 3.92 -0.43 8.21
C LEU A 54 3.94 1.08 8.48
N LEU A 55 4.41 1.49 9.66
CA LEU A 55 4.55 2.91 10.01
C LEU A 55 5.57 3.62 9.11
N LEU A 56 6.71 2.98 8.85
CA LEU A 56 7.72 3.52 7.94
C LEU A 56 7.15 3.70 6.54
N ARG A 57 6.33 2.75 6.06
CA ARG A 57 5.64 2.86 4.77
C ARG A 57 4.66 4.03 4.74
N MET A 58 3.91 4.25 5.82
CA MET A 58 3.01 5.40 5.98
C MET A 58 3.77 6.72 5.90
N ILE A 59 4.84 6.85 6.69
CA ILE A 59 5.69 8.05 6.73
C ILE A 59 6.32 8.29 5.36
N HIS A 60 6.87 7.26 4.73
CA HIS A 60 7.48 7.34 3.41
C HIS A 60 6.50 7.88 2.36
N ASN A 61 5.30 7.31 2.30
CA ASN A 61 4.26 7.78 1.37
C ASN A 61 3.88 9.24 1.66
N GLN A 62 3.68 9.60 2.94
CA GLN A 62 3.33 10.96 3.32
C GLN A 62 4.42 11.97 2.96
N ILE A 63 5.70 11.62 3.08
CA ILE A 63 6.83 12.46 2.65
C ILE A 63 6.75 12.72 1.14
N TRP A 64 6.55 11.66 0.35
CA TRP A 64 6.49 11.78 -1.12
C TRP A 64 5.26 12.55 -1.60
N ILE A 65 4.10 12.36 -0.98
CA ILE A 65 2.90 13.16 -1.25
C ILE A 65 3.18 14.63 -0.94
N SER A 66 3.73 14.92 0.24
CA SER A 66 4.05 16.29 0.65
C SER A 66 5.05 16.96 -0.31
N LEU A 67 6.08 16.22 -0.73
CA LEU A 67 7.07 16.71 -1.68
C LEU A 67 6.45 16.97 -3.06
N SER A 68 5.65 16.03 -3.57
CA SER A 68 4.94 16.16 -4.86
C SER A 68 4.03 17.39 -4.85
N ARG A 69 3.18 17.54 -3.83
CA ARG A 69 2.29 18.71 -3.68
C ARG A 69 3.07 20.01 -3.57
N HIS A 70 4.18 20.01 -2.85
CA HIS A 70 5.05 21.19 -2.75
C HIS A 70 5.63 21.57 -4.12
N GLN A 71 6.08 20.60 -4.92
CA GLN A 71 6.57 20.86 -6.28
C GLN A 71 5.48 21.42 -7.19
N THR A 72 4.27 20.85 -7.15
CA THR A 72 3.12 21.35 -7.93
C THR A 72 2.70 22.76 -7.51
N ALA A 73 2.77 23.09 -6.22
CA ALA A 73 2.48 24.44 -5.73
C ALA A 73 3.47 25.50 -6.26
N ARG A 74 4.68 25.09 -6.71
CA ARG A 74 5.66 25.99 -7.32
C ARG A 74 5.45 26.06 -8.83
N ARG A 75 5.16 27.26 -9.34
CA ARG A 75 4.86 27.53 -10.77
C ARG A 75 5.87 26.98 -11.78
N LYS A 76 7.14 26.75 -11.40
CA LYS A 76 8.18 26.24 -12.31
C LYS A 76 7.94 24.80 -12.80
N HIS A 77 7.15 24.01 -12.08
CA HIS A 77 6.94 22.58 -12.36
C HIS A 77 5.49 22.24 -12.72
N ILE A 78 4.68 23.25 -13.05
CA ILE A 78 3.28 23.07 -13.44
C ILE A 78 3.21 22.74 -14.94
N ILE A 79 2.66 21.58 -15.27
CA ILE A 79 2.45 21.13 -16.66
C ILE A 79 1.12 21.68 -17.22
N VAL A 80 0.09 21.71 -16.37
CA VAL A 80 -1.26 22.19 -16.68
C VAL A 80 -1.62 23.27 -15.68
N ASP A 81 -2.11 24.43 -16.13
CA ASP A 81 -2.49 25.55 -15.25
C ASP A 81 -3.81 25.27 -14.49
N ARG A 82 -3.77 24.23 -13.66
CA ARG A 82 -4.83 23.77 -12.75
C ARG A 82 -4.21 23.29 -11.45
N GLY A 83 -4.88 23.59 -10.33
CA GLY A 83 -4.44 23.19 -8.99
C GLY A 83 -4.94 21.80 -8.59
N LEU A 84 -4.53 21.36 -7.40
CA LEU A 84 -5.07 20.17 -6.74
C LEU A 84 -6.45 20.51 -6.16
N GLU A 85 -7.49 19.89 -6.68
CA GLU A 85 -8.88 20.07 -6.22
C GLU A 85 -9.22 19.10 -5.08
N PHE A 86 -10.17 19.49 -4.21
CA PHE A 86 -10.63 18.65 -3.10
C PHE A 86 -11.17 17.29 -3.58
N ASP A 87 -11.89 17.27 -4.71
CA ASP A 87 -12.38 16.03 -5.32
C ASP A 87 -11.26 15.04 -5.65
N GLN A 88 -10.09 15.54 -6.05
CA GLN A 88 -8.93 14.69 -6.28
C GLN A 88 -8.33 14.19 -4.95
N VAL A 89 -8.25 15.06 -3.94
CA VAL A 89 -7.75 14.68 -2.61
C VAL A 89 -8.59 13.57 -1.98
N ASP A 90 -9.92 13.73 -1.99
CA ASP A 90 -10.85 12.75 -1.41
C ASP A 90 -10.74 11.40 -2.11
N ARG A 91 -10.56 11.46 -3.43
CA ARG A 91 -10.44 10.29 -4.30
C ARG A 91 -9.15 9.50 -4.08
N GLU A 92 -8.06 10.20 -3.80
CA GLU A 92 -6.73 9.61 -3.60
C GLU A 92 -6.42 9.34 -2.13
N SER A 93 -7.28 9.77 -1.19
CA SER A 93 -7.14 9.59 0.26
C SER A 93 -7.11 8.13 0.75
N SER A 94 -7.42 7.17 -0.12
CA SER A 94 -7.45 5.71 0.13
C SER A 94 -6.11 5.02 -0.18
N TRP A 95 -5.01 5.75 -0.16
CA TRP A 95 -3.67 5.23 -0.48
C TRP A 95 -3.10 4.31 0.62
N ASP A 96 -3.55 4.49 1.85
CA ASP A 96 -3.15 3.75 3.04
C ASP A 96 -3.88 2.40 3.19
N ASP A 97 -4.91 2.14 2.39
CA ASP A 97 -5.59 0.84 2.37
C ASP A 97 -4.65 -0.31 1.98
N GLN A 98 -3.68 -0.05 1.09
CA GLN A 98 -2.64 -1.02 0.76
C GLN A 98 -1.75 -1.35 1.98
N ILE A 99 -1.52 -0.38 2.87
CA ILE A 99 -0.74 -0.59 4.10
C ILE A 99 -1.53 -1.48 5.07
N ILE A 100 -2.84 -1.26 5.21
CA ILE A 100 -3.72 -2.13 6.00
C ILE A 100 -3.70 -3.55 5.45
N PHE A 101 -3.85 -3.71 4.14
CA PHE A 101 -3.78 -5.01 3.47
C PHE A 101 -2.43 -5.71 3.72
N ASN A 102 -1.31 -5.02 3.53
CA ASN A 102 0.02 -5.56 3.80
C ASN A 102 0.18 -5.96 5.27
N GLY A 103 -0.37 -5.19 6.20
CA GLY A 103 -0.37 -5.51 7.62
C GLY A 103 -1.09 -6.82 7.91
N LEU A 104 -2.32 -6.98 7.39
CA LEU A 104 -3.05 -8.25 7.49
C LEU A 104 -2.25 -9.40 6.89
N PHE A 105 -1.72 -9.20 5.68
CA PHE A 105 -0.93 -10.22 4.98
C PHE A 105 0.28 -10.65 5.80
N PHE A 106 1.05 -9.72 6.38
CA PHE A 106 2.21 -10.05 7.20
C PHE A 106 1.86 -10.78 8.49
N TYR A 107 0.81 -10.36 9.20
CA TYR A 107 0.36 -11.07 10.41
C TYR A 107 -0.15 -12.48 10.10
N LEU A 108 -0.92 -12.64 9.01
CA LEU A 108 -1.38 -13.94 8.55
C LEU A 108 -0.23 -14.83 8.08
N ALA A 109 0.70 -14.29 7.30
CA ALA A 109 1.88 -15.02 6.84
C ALA A 109 2.75 -15.48 8.01
N TYR A 110 2.95 -14.61 9.03
CA TYR A 110 3.65 -15.00 10.25
C TYR A 110 2.96 -16.16 10.98
N ALA A 111 1.63 -16.15 11.03
CA ALA A 111 0.86 -17.21 11.69
C ALA A 111 0.81 -18.52 10.89
N ALA A 112 0.77 -18.44 9.56
CA ALA A 112 0.53 -19.57 8.67
C ALA A 112 1.82 -20.24 8.16
N VAL A 113 2.91 -19.48 7.99
CA VAL A 113 4.15 -19.99 7.40
C VAL A 113 5.11 -20.46 8.51
N PRO A 114 5.47 -21.75 8.54
CA PRO A 114 6.42 -22.26 9.52
C PRO A 114 7.77 -21.55 9.42
N ASN A 115 8.45 -21.40 10.56
CA ASN A 115 9.81 -20.85 10.65
C ASN A 115 9.99 -19.36 10.30
N VAL A 116 8.94 -18.59 9.97
CA VAL A 116 9.06 -17.12 9.80
C VAL A 116 9.63 -16.45 11.06
N SER A 117 9.30 -16.98 12.24
CA SER A 117 9.83 -16.51 13.53
C SER A 117 11.34 -16.65 13.67
N ARG A 118 11.99 -17.50 12.86
CA ARG A 118 13.44 -17.74 12.85
C ARG A 118 14.13 -17.05 11.68
N MET A 119 13.39 -16.30 10.86
CA MET A 119 13.96 -15.63 9.69
C MET A 119 14.93 -14.53 10.15
N PRO A 120 16.16 -14.49 9.62
CA PRO A 120 17.09 -13.41 9.93
C PRO A 120 16.55 -12.07 9.41
N VAL A 121 17.01 -10.98 10.01
CA VAL A 121 16.70 -9.62 9.50
C VAL A 121 17.29 -9.39 8.12
N TRP A 122 18.44 -10.01 7.83
CA TRP A 122 19.17 -9.81 6.59
C TRP A 122 19.80 -11.12 6.11
N ILE A 123 19.56 -11.44 4.84
CA ILE A 123 20.29 -12.47 4.09
C ILE A 123 20.55 -11.90 2.69
N THR A 124 21.82 -11.78 2.31
CA THR A 124 22.21 -11.22 1.01
C THR A 124 21.67 -12.05 -0.16
N GLU A 125 21.68 -13.38 -0.07
CA GLU A 125 21.09 -14.27 -1.09
C GLU A 125 19.59 -14.00 -1.26
N GLY A 126 18.85 -13.83 -0.17
CA GLY A 126 17.43 -13.47 -0.20
C GLY A 126 17.19 -12.10 -0.85
N ALA A 127 18.07 -11.12 -0.59
CA ALA A 127 18.01 -9.82 -1.25
C ALA A 127 18.26 -9.92 -2.76
N ILE A 128 19.24 -10.72 -3.19
CA ILE A 128 19.52 -10.97 -4.61
C ILE A 128 18.32 -11.66 -5.29
N ILE A 129 17.78 -12.72 -4.68
CA ILE A 129 16.59 -13.41 -5.20
C ILE A 129 15.41 -12.45 -5.31
N THR A 130 15.17 -11.62 -4.30
CA THR A 130 14.10 -10.62 -4.31
C THR A 130 14.30 -9.63 -5.46
N ALA A 131 15.52 -9.12 -5.65
CA ALA A 131 15.84 -8.21 -6.74
C ALA A 131 15.60 -8.84 -8.11
N LEU A 132 16.05 -10.09 -8.32
CA LEU A 132 15.84 -10.83 -9.57
C LEU A 132 14.35 -11.12 -9.85
N LEU A 133 13.60 -11.53 -8.83
CA LEU A 133 12.16 -11.72 -8.93
C LEU A 133 11.43 -10.41 -9.26
N HIS A 134 11.90 -9.30 -8.70
CA HIS A 134 11.35 -7.98 -8.96
C HIS A 134 11.59 -7.55 -10.42
N ILE A 135 12.86 -7.42 -10.83
CA ILE A 135 13.21 -6.90 -12.16
C ILE A 135 12.85 -7.83 -13.32
N GLY A 136 12.59 -9.12 -13.05
CA GLY A 136 12.14 -10.09 -14.04
C GLY A 136 10.62 -10.30 -13.99
N PRO A 137 10.14 -11.32 -13.26
CA PRO A 137 8.73 -11.68 -13.20
C PRO A 137 7.77 -10.53 -12.82
N VAL A 138 8.08 -9.74 -11.79
CA VAL A 138 7.14 -8.71 -11.30
C VAL A 138 6.99 -7.60 -12.34
N GLU A 139 8.09 -7.06 -12.86
CA GLU A 139 8.04 -6.02 -13.91
C GLU A 139 7.35 -6.53 -15.18
N PHE A 140 7.62 -7.78 -15.59
CA PHE A 140 6.95 -8.39 -16.74
C PHE A 140 5.44 -8.46 -16.55
N LEU A 141 4.97 -8.97 -15.40
CA LEU A 141 3.55 -9.06 -15.08
C LEU A 141 2.92 -7.68 -14.96
N TYR A 142 3.60 -6.74 -14.31
CA TYR A 142 3.16 -5.35 -14.18
C TYR A 142 2.92 -4.70 -15.55
N TYR A 143 3.87 -4.81 -16.47
CA TYR A 143 3.75 -4.25 -17.81
C TYR A 143 2.52 -4.79 -18.56
N TRP A 144 2.37 -6.12 -18.61
CA TRP A 144 1.25 -6.73 -19.35
C TRP A 144 -0.09 -6.48 -18.69
N PHE A 145 -0.14 -6.49 -17.35
CA PHE A 145 -1.34 -6.17 -16.61
C PHE A 145 -1.76 -4.72 -16.82
N HIS A 146 -0.82 -3.78 -16.73
CA HIS A 146 -1.07 -2.38 -17.00
C HIS A 146 -1.57 -2.16 -18.44
N ARG A 147 -0.95 -2.81 -19.42
CA ARG A 147 -1.42 -2.79 -20.81
C ARG A 147 -2.84 -3.34 -20.95
N ALA A 148 -3.19 -4.42 -20.24
CA ALA A 148 -4.53 -4.98 -20.24
C ALA A 148 -5.54 -4.02 -19.61
N LEU A 149 -5.17 -3.31 -18.53
CA LEU A 149 -6.02 -2.29 -17.89
C LEU A 149 -6.41 -1.14 -18.82
N HIS A 150 -5.64 -0.89 -19.88
CA HIS A 150 -5.98 0.08 -20.93
C HIS A 150 -6.96 -0.44 -21.98
N HIS A 151 -7.31 -1.73 -21.97
CA HIS A 151 -8.37 -2.25 -22.82
C HIS A 151 -9.73 -1.71 -22.34
N HIS A 152 -10.57 -1.21 -23.26
CA HIS A 152 -11.79 -0.44 -22.95
C HIS A 152 -12.65 -1.00 -21.80
N PHE A 153 -12.83 -2.32 -21.76
CA PHE A 153 -13.59 -2.99 -20.70
C PHE A 153 -12.99 -2.81 -19.30
N LEU A 154 -11.68 -3.03 -19.15
CA LEU A 154 -10.96 -2.90 -17.89
C LEU A 154 -10.69 -1.43 -17.57
N TYR A 155 -10.44 -0.62 -18.60
CA TYR A 155 -10.21 0.81 -18.46
C TYR A 155 -11.39 1.48 -17.74
N SER A 156 -12.61 1.34 -18.23
CA SER A 156 -13.79 1.98 -17.61
C SER A 156 -14.07 1.53 -16.17
N ARG A 157 -13.60 0.33 -15.79
CA ARG A 157 -13.89 -0.34 -14.52
C ARG A 157 -12.85 -0.11 -13.44
N TYR A 158 -11.58 -0.08 -13.84
CA TYR A 158 -10.46 -0.16 -12.90
C TYR A 158 -9.41 0.93 -13.13
N HIS A 159 -9.24 1.44 -14.36
CA HIS A 159 -8.10 2.29 -14.69
C HIS A 159 -8.46 3.74 -15.05
N SER A 160 -9.67 4.03 -15.52
CA SER A 160 -10.09 5.37 -15.96
C SER A 160 -9.96 6.42 -14.87
N HIS A 161 -10.15 5.98 -13.62
CA HIS A 161 -10.06 6.79 -12.43
C HIS A 161 -8.66 7.36 -12.17
N HIS A 162 -7.63 6.53 -12.41
CA HIS A 162 -6.23 6.91 -12.29
C HIS A 162 -5.88 8.02 -13.29
N HIS A 163 -6.43 7.96 -14.50
CA HIS A 163 -6.25 8.97 -15.55
C HIS A 163 -7.04 10.26 -15.31
N ALA A 164 -7.92 10.31 -14.30
CA ALA A 164 -8.68 11.51 -13.98
C ALA A 164 -7.90 12.50 -13.09
N SER A 165 -6.68 12.16 -12.68
CA SER A 165 -5.85 13.02 -11.83
C SER A 165 -5.12 14.06 -12.66
N ILE A 166 -5.38 15.33 -12.33
CA ILE A 166 -4.82 16.48 -13.04
C ILE A 166 -3.42 16.76 -12.48
N VAL A 167 -3.27 16.64 -11.16
CA VAL A 167 -1.99 16.71 -10.47
C VAL A 167 -1.55 15.29 -10.13
N THR A 168 -0.54 14.75 -10.78
CA THR A 168 -0.06 13.40 -10.47
C THR A 168 0.64 13.38 -9.11
N GLU A 169 0.20 12.52 -8.21
CA GLU A 169 0.84 12.22 -6.93
C GLU A 169 1.48 10.82 -6.96
N PRO A 170 2.49 10.55 -6.12
CA PRO A 170 3.14 9.24 -6.05
C PRO A 170 2.18 8.09 -5.73
N ILE A 171 1.08 8.40 -5.04
CA ILE A 171 0.02 7.46 -4.66
C ILE A 171 -1.09 7.33 -5.71
N THR A 172 -1.05 8.16 -6.75
CA THR A 172 -2.07 8.14 -7.80
C THR A 172 -1.94 6.86 -8.65
N CYS A 173 -0.74 6.27 -8.76
CA CYS A 173 -0.55 4.92 -9.30
C CYS A 173 -1.14 3.86 -8.35
N LYS A 174 -2.43 3.60 -8.50
CA LYS A 174 -3.10 2.40 -7.98
C LYS A 174 -3.23 1.34 -9.06
#